data_AF-A0A8S3HDZ8-F1
#
_entry.id   AF-A0A8S3HDZ8-F1
#
_cell.length_a   1.000
_cell.length_b   1.000
_cell.length_c   1.000
_cell.angle_alpha   90.00
_cell.angle_beta   90.00
_cell.angle_gamma   90.00
#
_symmetry.space_group_name_H-M   'P 1'
#
loop_
_entity.id
_entity.type
_entity.pdbx_description
1 polymer ?
#
loop_
_entity_poly.entity_id
_entity_poly.type
_entity_poly.pdbx_seq_one_letter_code
_entity_poly.pdbx_strand_id
1 'polypeptide(L)' 'ANLNQCDYIIDHDSENPSEIQPNYSQQSQIITSIKMILPSKRSIFRSFYVPFFSVRSNRYTMLHLLKYSNFV' A
#
# COMPACT_ATOMS: atom_id res chain seq x y z
N ALA A 1 6.43 17.85 1.07
CA ALA A 1 7.46 17.37 2.02
C ALA A 1 8.74 17.14 1.23
N ASN A 2 9.91 17.51 1.77
CA ASN A 2 11.18 17.29 1.08
C ASN A 2 11.64 15.85 1.33
N LEU A 3 11.63 15.00 0.30
CA LEU A 3 11.96 13.57 0.41
C LEU A 3 13.41 13.34 0.87
N ASN A 4 14.29 14.30 0.61
CA ASN A 4 15.71 14.25 0.98
C ASN A 4 15.96 14.29 2.50
N GLN A 5 14.90 14.45 3.31
CA GLN A 5 14.96 14.45 4.77
C GLN A 5 14.42 13.16 5.40
N CYS A 6 14.01 12.17 4.59
CA CYS A 6 13.43 10.92 5.08
C CYS A 6 14.45 9.78 4.92
N ASP A 7 14.64 8.96 5.96
CA ASP A 7 15.44 7.73 5.85
C ASP A 7 14.65 6.55 5.26
N TYR A 8 13.32 6.60 5.42
CA TYR A 8 12.40 5.55 4.99
C TYR A 8 11.14 6.16 4.40
N ILE A 9 10.55 5.45 3.45
CA ILE A 9 9.27 5.81 2.82
C ILE A 9 8.31 4.63 2.96
N ILE A 10 7.04 4.95 3.21
CA ILE A 10 5.95 3.98 3.10
C ILE A 10 5.28 4.23 1.76
N ASP A 11 5.36 3.24 0.87
CA ASP A 11 4.69 3.26 -0.42
C ASP A 11 3.48 2.33 -0.40
N HIS A 12 2.40 2.75 -1.03
CA HIS A 12 1.16 1.99 -1.10
C HIS A 12 0.95 1.50 -2.53
N ASP A 13 1.07 0.19 -2.72
CA ASP A 13 0.87 -0.46 -4.01
C ASP A 13 -0.63 -0.56 -4.30
N SER A 14 -1.17 0.55 -4.81
CA SER A 14 -2.52 0.62 -5.35
C SER A 14 -2.49 0.02 -6.75
N GLU A 15 -3.41 -0.92 -7.04
CA GLU A 15 -3.62 -1.48 -8.39
C GLU A 15 -3.80 -0.39 -9.46
N ASN A 16 -4.23 0.81 -9.06
CA ASN A 16 -4.28 2.01 -9.89
C ASN A 16 -3.49 3.14 -9.20
N PRO A 17 -2.19 3.29 -9.47
CA PRO A 17 -1.45 4.46 -9.02
C PRO A 17 -2.06 5.69 -9.71
N SER A 18 -2.39 6.72 -8.94
CA SER A 18 -2.82 8.00 -9.52
C SER A 18 -1.67 8.61 -10.31
N GLU A 19 -1.95 9.40 -11.36
CA GLU A 19 -0.90 10.13 -12.12
C GLU A 19 0.01 10.99 -11.23
N ILE A 20 -0.46 11.33 -10.02
CA ILE A 20 0.22 12.16 -9.03
C ILE A 20 1.11 11.33 -8.10
N GLN A 21 0.86 10.03 -7.95
CA GLN A 21 1.59 9.17 -7.00
C GLN A 21 2.71 8.41 -7.73
N PRO A 22 3.99 8.73 -7.46
CA PRO A 22 5.10 8.02 -8.07
C PRO A 22 5.17 6.58 -7.57
N ASN A 23 5.56 5.66 -8.45
CA ASN A 23 5.76 4.26 -8.07
C ASN A 23 7.15 4.06 -7.45
N TYR A 24 7.29 4.43 -6.18
CA TYR A 24 8.56 4.35 -5.47
C TYR A 24 9.04 2.91 -5.25
N SER A 25 8.12 1.95 -5.16
CA SER A 25 8.45 0.53 -5.01
C SER A 25 9.29 -0.04 -6.17
N GLN A 26 9.17 0.53 -7.38
CA GLN A 26 9.96 0.13 -8.55
C GLN A 26 11.33 0.82 -8.61
N GLN A 27 11.54 1.86 -7.82
CA GLN A 27 12.73 2.72 -7.87
C GLN A 27 13.68 2.49 -6.68
N SER A 28 13.27 1.74 -5.66
CA SER A 28 14.08 1.48 -4.46
C SER A 28 13.92 0.05 -3.94
N GLN A 29 14.85 -0.35 -3.07
CA GLN A 29 14.80 -1.62 -2.38
C GLN A 29 13.68 -1.65 -1.35
N ILE A 30 12.74 -2.58 -1.54
CA ILE A 30 11.72 -2.94 -0.56
C ILE A 30 12.40 -3.65 0.62
N ILE A 31 12.29 -3.07 1.81
CA ILE A 31 12.78 -3.67 3.06
C ILE A 31 11.77 -4.72 3.56
N THR A 32 10.49 -4.35 3.59
CA THR A 32 9.41 -5.23 4.04
C THR A 32 8.08 -4.83 3.41
N SER A 33 7.15 -5.78 3.38
CA SER A 33 5.81 -5.59 2.84
C SER A 33 4.75 -6.11 3.80
N ILE A 34 3.68 -5.34 3.98
CA ILE A 34 2.53 -5.72 4.81
C ILE A 34 1.28 -5.73 3.95
N LYS A 35 0.52 -6.83 4.00
CA LYS A 35 -0.79 -6.92 3.35
C LYS A 35 -1.82 -6.18 4.20
N MET A 36 -2.55 -5.27 3.58
CA MET A 36 -3.69 -4.58 4.18
C MET A 36 -4.96 -4.90 3.40
N ILE A 37 -6.09 -4.87 4.10
CA ILE A 37 -7.40 -5.00 3.46
C ILE A 37 -7.67 -3.72 2.69
N LEU A 38 -7.84 -3.82 1.37
CA LEU A 38 -8.26 -2.71 0.55
C LEU A 38 -9.77 -2.50 0.80
N PRO A 39 -10.20 -1.32 1.28
CA PRO A 39 -11.62 -1.05 1.47
C PRO A 39 -12.30 -0.96 0.10
N SER A 40 -12.75 -2.10 -0.42
CA SER A 40 -13.54 -2.11 -1.65
C SER A 40 -14.86 -1.35 -1.43
N LYS A 41 -15.37 -0.69 -2.47
CA LYS A 41 -16.70 -0.08 -2.49
C LYS A 41 -17.78 -1.17 -2.42
N ARG A 42 -18.03 -1.80 -1.26
CA ARG A 42 -19.24 -2.58 -1.02
C ARG A 42 -19.85 -2.35 0.36
N SER A 43 -21.16 -2.15 0.25
CA SER A 43 -22.16 -1.70 1.21
C SER A 43 -22.30 -2.61 2.44
N ILE A 44 -22.70 -2.01 3.56
CA ILE A 44 -23.27 -2.57 4.81
C ILE A 44 -22.44 -3.52 5.70
N PHE A 45 -21.53 -4.36 5.19
CA PHE A 45 -20.76 -5.31 6.04
C PHE A 45 -19.35 -4.84 6.44
N ARG A 46 -19.01 -3.57 6.19
CA ARG A 46 -17.68 -3.01 6.51
C ARG A 46 -17.32 -3.10 7.99
N SER A 47 -18.31 -3.14 8.89
CA SER A 47 -18.12 -3.11 10.34
C SER A 47 -17.69 -4.45 10.96
N PHE A 48 -17.74 -5.56 10.22
CA PHE A 48 -17.41 -6.89 10.76
C PHE A 48 -16.53 -7.66 9.78
N TYR A 49 -15.21 -7.68 10.03
CA TYR A 49 -14.33 -8.65 9.40
C TYR A 49 -14.64 -10.04 9.96
N VAL A 50 -15.16 -10.94 9.12
CA VAL A 50 -15.42 -12.33 9.51
C VAL A 50 -14.44 -13.23 8.75
N PRO A 51 -13.40 -13.79 9.40
CA PRO A 51 -12.27 -14.46 8.74
C PRO A 51 -12.64 -15.49 7.67
N PHE A 52 -13.73 -16.26 7.84
CA PHE A 52 -14.08 -17.33 6.91
C PHE A 52 -14.91 -16.85 5.71
N PHE A 53 -15.72 -15.82 5.89
CA PHE A 53 -16.63 -15.31 4.84
C PHE A 53 -16.02 -14.12 4.09
N SER A 54 -15.29 -13.26 4.81
CA SER A 54 -14.67 -12.05 4.25
C SER A 54 -13.39 -12.36 3.46
N VAL A 55 -12.65 -13.42 3.79
CA VAL A 55 -11.36 -13.70 3.09
C VAL A 55 -11.54 -13.98 1.59
N ARG A 56 -12.65 -14.57 1.16
CA ARG A 56 -12.92 -14.84 -0.27
C ARG A 56 -13.32 -13.60 -1.07
N SER A 57 -13.85 -12.57 -0.42
CA SER A 57 -14.39 -11.37 -1.07
C SER A 57 -13.58 -10.11 -0.80
N ASN A 58 -12.63 -10.16 0.13
CA ASN A 58 -11.72 -9.06 0.41
C ASN A 58 -10.69 -8.93 -0.70
N ARG A 59 -10.49 -7.68 -1.14
CA ARG A 59 -9.29 -7.29 -1.87
C ARG A 59 -8.23 -6.86 -0.87
N TYR A 60 -6.98 -7.10 -1.23
CA TYR A 60 -5.84 -6.70 -0.42
C TYR A 60 -4.95 -5.78 -1.24
N THR A 61 -4.28 -4.87 -0.56
CA THR A 61 -3.23 -4.01 -1.10
C THR A 61 -1.97 -4.22 -0.26
N MET A 62 -0.81 -3.83 -0.80
CA MET A 62 0.45 -3.92 -0.07
C MET A 62 0.94 -2.53 0.33
N LEU A 63 1.41 -2.43 1.58
CA LEU A 63 2.30 -1.36 1.98
C LEU A 63 3.73 -1.86 1.92
N HIS A 64 4.58 -1.12 1.22
CA HIS A 64 6.01 -1.35 1.17
C HIS A 64 6.74 -0.34 2.05
N LEU A 65 7.60 -0.83 2.92
CA LEU A 65 8.62 0.00 3.56
C LEU A 65 9.84 0.01 2.65
N LEU A 66 10.21 1.20 2.18
CA LEU A 66 11.35 1.43 1.30
C LEU A 66 12.44 2.16 2.07
N LYS A 67 13.70 1.81 1.80
CA LYS A 67 14.82 2.65 2.24
C LYS A 67 14.90 3.85 1.31
N TYR A 68 15.17 5.05 1.86
CA TYR A 68 15.47 6.18 1.01
C TYR A 68 16.82 5.98 0.31
N SER A 69 16.79 5.86 -1.01
CA SER A 69 17.97 5.82 -1.86
C SER A 69 17.72 6.69 -3.08
N ASN A 70 18.02 7.99 -2.98
CA ASN A 70 17.95 8.97 -4.08
C ASN A 70 16.87 8.65 -5.12
N PHE A 71 15.60 8.72 -4.71
CA PHE A 71 14.48 8.59 -5.65
C PHE A 71 14.62 9.70 -6.71
N VAL A 72 14.74 9.31 -7.98
CA VAL A 72 14.94 10.22 -9.12
C VAL A 72 13.59 10.63 -9.71
#